data_AF-A0A1H1VVK4-F1
#
_entry.id   AF-A0A1H1VVK4-F1
#
_cell.length_a   1.000
_cell.length_b   1.000
_cell.length_c   1.000
_cell.angle_alpha   90.00
_cell.angle_beta   90.00
_cell.angle_gamma   90.00
#
_symmetry.space_group_name_H-M   'P 1'
#
loop_
_entity.id
_entity.type
_entity.pdbx_description
1 polymer ?
#
loop_
_entity_poly.entity_id
_entity_poly.type
_entity_poly.pdbx_seq_one_letter_code
_entity_poly.pdbx_strand_id
1 'polypeptide(L)'
;MPTNRADGRRASSLKRTAPDPEWVQTYRQGTPTSTIAAAARVAETTVRYHLAIAAREDPRLRAAHRAAARPATRVTAAGRRNLDDVLALYRTEGRLPTKRTPRERALAIWLARRREGDAAGIPSPDYAAALDEIPNWRNPPTKQADDAARWDRRLDEVAAWLATGNDLPRHQKTDDQEERTLGVWLHTQRIDDRAGRLAETKETRLNEAIPGWRVGRPRGGYKGRRPTTLSSPDGPRRN
;
A
#
# COMPACT_ATOMS: atom_id res chain seq x y z
N MET A 1 -11.36 -25.05 -68.20
CA MET A 1 -11.70 -23.62 -68.04
C MET A 1 -12.68 -23.49 -66.87
N PRO A 2 -12.31 -22.79 -65.79
CA PRO A 2 -13.08 -22.72 -64.55
C PRO A 2 -14.05 -21.52 -64.55
N THR A 3 -15.28 -21.71 -64.10
CA THR A 3 -16.17 -20.62 -63.67
C THR A 3 -16.84 -21.07 -62.37
N ASN A 4 -16.20 -20.78 -61.24
CA ASN A 4 -16.43 -19.61 -60.40
C ASN A 4 -17.54 -19.82 -59.36
N ARG A 5 -17.05 -19.88 -58.13
CA ARG A 5 -17.67 -19.82 -56.81
C ARG A 5 -18.65 -18.65 -56.66
N ALA A 6 -19.79 -18.91 -56.03
CA ALA A 6 -20.45 -17.89 -55.21
C ALA A 6 -21.22 -18.57 -54.06
N ASP A 7 -20.54 -18.69 -52.93
CA ASP A 7 -21.12 -18.89 -51.61
C ASP A 7 -22.26 -17.89 -51.39
N GLY A 8 -23.43 -18.42 -51.03
CA GLY A 8 -24.60 -17.65 -50.61
C GLY A 8 -24.34 -16.89 -49.32
N ARG A 9 -23.84 -15.65 -49.44
CA ARG A 9 -23.95 -14.66 -48.36
C ARG A 9 -25.38 -14.15 -48.32
N ARG A 10 -26.13 -14.59 -47.31
CA ARG A 10 -27.43 -14.03 -46.92
C ARG A 10 -27.28 -12.54 -46.61
N ALA A 11 -27.56 -11.68 -47.60
CA ALA A 11 -27.84 -10.28 -47.39
C ALA A 11 -29.35 -10.13 -47.12
N SER A 12 -29.78 -10.40 -45.89
CA SER A 12 -31.15 -10.11 -45.45
C SER A 12 -31.24 -8.63 -45.09
N SER A 13 -31.38 -7.74 -46.09
CA SER A 13 -31.79 -6.36 -45.86
C SER A 13 -33.30 -6.31 -45.66
N LEU A 14 -33.76 -6.74 -44.47
CA LEU A 14 -35.07 -6.33 -43.98
C LEU A 14 -34.96 -4.84 -43.65
N LYS A 15 -35.83 -4.01 -44.24
CA LYS A 15 -35.96 -2.60 -43.86
C LYS A 15 -36.27 -2.56 -42.36
N ARG A 16 -35.26 -2.25 -41.54
CA ARG A 16 -35.42 -2.09 -40.09
C ARG A 16 -36.32 -0.89 -39.84
N THR A 17 -37.51 -1.14 -39.32
CA THR A 17 -38.42 -0.08 -38.86
C THR A 17 -37.76 0.67 -37.72
N ALA A 18 -37.83 2.01 -37.73
CA ALA A 18 -37.36 2.82 -36.62
C ALA A 18 -38.47 3.00 -35.57
N PRO A 19 -38.19 2.82 -34.26
CA PRO A 19 -36.89 2.46 -33.68
C PRO A 19 -36.57 0.96 -33.78
N ASP A 20 -35.28 0.61 -33.89
CA ASP A 20 -34.85 -0.79 -33.91
C ASP A 20 -34.88 -1.34 -32.47
N PRO A 21 -35.67 -2.39 -32.17
CA PRO A 21 -35.88 -2.85 -30.80
C PRO A 21 -34.62 -3.47 -30.18
N GLU A 22 -33.77 -4.12 -30.98
CA GLU A 22 -32.52 -4.71 -30.48
C GLU A 22 -31.55 -3.59 -30.07
N TRP A 23 -31.39 -2.56 -30.91
CA TRP A 23 -30.50 -1.44 -30.59
C TRP A 23 -30.96 -0.68 -29.35
N VAL A 24 -32.28 -0.51 -29.17
CA VAL A 24 -32.85 0.12 -27.98
C VAL A 24 -32.56 -0.72 -26.73
N GLN A 25 -32.74 -2.04 -26.79
CA GLN A 25 -32.50 -2.93 -25.66
C GLN A 25 -31.00 -2.99 -25.30
N THR A 26 -30.10 -3.11 -26.29
CA THR A 26 -28.65 -3.10 -26.07
C THR A 26 -28.16 -1.76 -25.53
N TYR A 27 -28.72 -0.64 -26.00
CA TYR A 27 -28.45 0.69 -25.44
C TYR A 27 -28.96 0.82 -24.01
N ARG A 28 -30.17 0.35 -23.71
CA ARG A 28 -30.75 0.35 -22.36
C ARG A 28 -29.89 -0.43 -21.36
N GLN A 29 -29.22 -1.48 -21.80
CA GLN A 29 -28.25 -2.27 -21.01
C GLN A 29 -26.89 -1.57 -20.81
N GLY A 30 -26.72 -0.33 -21.26
CA GLY A 30 -25.53 0.48 -21.01
C GLY A 30 -24.47 0.43 -22.13
N THR A 31 -24.75 -0.24 -23.25
CA THR A 31 -23.81 -0.29 -24.38
C THR A 31 -23.80 1.06 -25.12
N PRO A 32 -22.63 1.68 -25.39
CA PRO A 32 -22.56 2.97 -26.07
C PRO A 32 -22.91 2.85 -27.55
N THR A 33 -23.41 3.94 -28.13
CA THR A 33 -23.89 4.02 -29.52
C THR A 33 -22.84 3.62 -30.55
N SER A 34 -21.58 3.96 -30.29
CA SER A 34 -20.44 3.58 -31.15
C SER A 34 -20.23 2.07 -31.23
N THR A 35 -20.45 1.34 -30.13
CA THR A 35 -20.29 -0.12 -30.08
C THR A 35 -21.44 -0.81 -30.80
N ILE A 36 -22.67 -0.32 -30.61
CA ILE A 36 -23.86 -0.80 -31.34
C ILE A 36 -23.67 -0.57 -32.85
N ALA A 37 -23.20 0.60 -33.25
CA ALA A 37 -22.93 0.95 -34.64
C ALA A 37 -21.87 0.04 -35.28
N ALA A 38 -20.76 -0.19 -34.57
CA ALA A 38 -19.69 -1.10 -35.02
C ALA A 38 -20.20 -2.55 -35.17
N ALA A 39 -20.96 -3.06 -34.19
CA ALA A 39 -21.51 -4.41 -34.22
C ALA A 39 -22.52 -4.59 -35.38
N ALA A 40 -23.37 -3.59 -35.63
CA ALA A 40 -24.34 -3.60 -36.70
C ALA A 40 -23.76 -3.19 -38.07
N ARG A 41 -22.50 -2.76 -38.13
CA ARG A 41 -21.81 -2.23 -39.33
C ARG A 41 -22.58 -1.10 -40.02
N VAL A 42 -23.14 -0.19 -39.21
CA VAL A 42 -23.88 1.00 -39.68
C VAL A 42 -23.22 2.27 -39.15
N ALA A 43 -23.60 3.42 -39.71
CA ALA A 43 -23.15 4.71 -39.20
C ALA A 43 -23.71 4.96 -37.78
N GLU A 44 -22.89 5.55 -36.90
CA GLU A 44 -23.32 5.89 -35.53
C GLU A 44 -24.48 6.89 -35.51
N THR A 45 -24.54 7.79 -36.50
CA THR A 45 -25.65 8.73 -36.69
C THR A 45 -26.99 8.01 -36.92
N THR A 46 -26.99 6.88 -37.64
CA THR A 46 -28.18 6.04 -37.82
C THR A 46 -28.65 5.46 -36.50
N VAL A 47 -27.75 4.90 -35.69
CA VAL A 47 -28.12 4.38 -34.36
C VAL A 47 -28.67 5.49 -33.46
N ARG A 48 -28.04 6.67 -33.46
CA ARG A 48 -28.53 7.83 -32.70
C ARG A 48 -29.92 8.29 -33.13
N TYR A 49 -30.24 8.22 -34.43
CA TYR A 49 -31.58 8.52 -34.93
C TYR A 49 -32.64 7.56 -34.38
N HIS A 50 -32.40 6.24 -34.45
CA HIS A 50 -33.33 5.24 -33.89
C HIS A 50 -33.52 5.42 -32.38
N LEU A 51 -32.43 5.68 -31.64
CA LEU A 51 -32.50 5.93 -30.19
C LEU A 51 -33.18 7.27 -29.86
N ALA A 52 -33.09 8.28 -30.71
CA ALA A 52 -33.79 9.55 -30.52
C ALA A 52 -35.31 9.38 -30.63
N ILE A 53 -35.78 8.54 -31.57
CA ILE A 53 -37.20 8.16 -31.68
C ILE A 53 -37.63 7.36 -30.46
N ALA A 54 -36.88 6.30 -30.11
CA ALA A 54 -37.19 5.48 -28.94
C ALA A 54 -37.22 6.28 -27.63
N ALA A 55 -36.35 7.28 -27.48
CA ALA A 55 -36.32 8.13 -26.30
C ALA A 55 -37.43 9.20 -26.26
N ARG A 56 -38.14 9.44 -27.38
CA ARG A 56 -39.39 10.21 -27.40
C ARG A 56 -40.57 9.36 -26.91
N GLU A 57 -40.59 8.08 -27.28
CA GLU A 57 -41.61 7.12 -26.86
C GLU A 57 -41.43 6.68 -25.40
N ASP A 58 -40.19 6.41 -24.98
CA ASP A 58 -39.80 6.13 -23.59
C ASP A 58 -38.72 7.12 -23.11
N PRO A 59 -39.13 8.21 -22.42
CA PRO A 59 -38.20 9.18 -21.85
C PRO A 59 -37.21 8.58 -20.84
N ARG A 60 -37.50 7.41 -20.23
CA ARG A 60 -36.63 6.77 -19.23
C ARG A 60 -35.45 6.02 -19.86
N LEU A 61 -35.46 5.78 -21.17
CA LEU A 61 -34.41 5.04 -21.88
C LEU A 61 -33.01 5.58 -21.59
N ARG A 62 -32.84 6.90 -21.62
CA ARG A 62 -31.54 7.55 -21.35
C ARG A 62 -31.10 7.43 -19.89
N ALA A 63 -32.05 7.44 -18.95
CA ALA A 63 -31.78 7.25 -17.53
C ALA A 63 -31.39 5.78 -17.25
N ALA A 64 -32.10 4.82 -17.84
CA ALA A 64 -31.78 3.40 -17.75
C ALA A 64 -30.41 3.09 -18.36
N HIS A 65 -30.10 3.63 -19.55
CA HIS A 65 -28.75 3.55 -20.13
C HIS A 65 -27.71 4.10 -19.15
N ARG A 66 -27.92 5.28 -18.57
CA ARG A 66 -26.96 5.89 -17.63
C ARG A 66 -26.76 5.04 -16.37
N ALA A 67 -27.82 4.42 -15.85
CA ALA A 67 -27.76 3.54 -14.70
C ALA A 67 -27.04 2.21 -15.01
N ALA A 68 -27.23 1.68 -16.22
CA ALA A 68 -26.63 0.42 -16.65
C ALA A 68 -25.21 0.59 -17.22
N ALA A 69 -24.90 1.76 -17.80
CA ALA A 69 -23.57 2.13 -18.27
C ALA A 69 -22.66 2.29 -17.06
N ARG A 70 -22.08 1.17 -16.63
CA ARG A 70 -20.89 1.20 -15.77
C ARG A 70 -19.88 2.09 -16.48
N PRO A 71 -19.28 3.10 -15.82
CA PRO A 71 -18.14 3.78 -16.41
C PRO A 71 -17.11 2.69 -16.66
N ALA A 72 -16.95 2.27 -17.92
CA ALA A 72 -15.87 1.42 -18.32
C ALA A 72 -14.62 2.18 -17.90
N THR A 73 -13.99 1.74 -16.81
CA THR A 73 -12.74 2.32 -16.34
C THR A 73 -11.68 1.85 -17.32
N ARG A 74 -11.71 2.44 -18.52
CA ARG A 74 -10.85 2.09 -19.63
C ARG A 74 -9.43 2.19 -19.11
N VAL A 75 -8.70 1.08 -19.17
CA VAL A 75 -7.29 1.05 -18.83
C VAL A 75 -6.59 2.08 -19.71
N THR A 76 -6.18 3.21 -19.14
CA THR A 76 -5.45 4.25 -19.86
C THR A 76 -4.01 3.80 -20.03
N ALA A 77 -3.35 4.24 -21.10
CA ALA A 77 -1.93 3.94 -21.31
C ALA A 77 -1.06 4.38 -20.12
N ALA A 78 -1.40 5.52 -19.50
CA ALA A 78 -0.73 6.00 -18.29
C ALA A 78 -0.99 5.10 -17.07
N GLY A 79 -2.23 4.60 -16.91
CA GLY A 79 -2.55 3.66 -15.83
C GLY A 79 -1.89 2.30 -16.01
N ARG A 80 -1.75 1.83 -17.26
CA ARG A 80 -1.00 0.61 -17.56
C ARG A 80 0.48 0.74 -17.19
N ARG A 81 1.12 1.85 -17.57
CA ARG A 81 2.51 2.14 -17.16
C ARG A 81 2.67 2.19 -15.64
N ASN A 82 1.72 2.81 -14.93
CA ASN A 82 1.77 2.81 -13.47
C ASN A 82 1.64 1.39 -12.88
N LEU A 83 0.76 0.56 -13.43
CA LEU A 83 0.63 -0.84 -13.02
C LEU A 83 1.95 -1.61 -13.24
N ASP A 84 2.51 -1.52 -14.45
CA ASP A 84 3.74 -2.23 -14.81
C ASP A 84 4.91 -1.78 -13.89
N ASP A 85 5.03 -0.48 -13.61
CA ASP A 85 6.06 0.05 -12.71
C ASP A 85 5.87 -0.42 -11.26
N VAL A 86 4.63 -0.54 -10.77
CA VAL A 86 4.35 -1.08 -9.42
C VAL A 86 4.74 -2.55 -9.35
N LEU A 87 4.34 -3.35 -10.34
CA LEU A 87 4.66 -4.77 -10.41
C LEU A 87 6.17 -5.00 -10.53
N ALA A 88 6.86 -4.19 -11.34
CA ALA A 88 8.31 -4.24 -11.45
C ALA A 88 8.98 -3.94 -10.11
N LEU A 89 8.58 -2.85 -9.43
CA LEU A 89 9.13 -2.49 -8.11
C LEU A 89 8.91 -3.61 -7.09
N TYR A 90 7.72 -4.21 -7.08
CA TYR A 90 7.41 -5.30 -6.16
C TYR A 90 8.26 -6.54 -6.47
N ARG A 91 8.44 -6.89 -7.75
CA ARG A 91 9.28 -8.03 -8.15
C ARG A 91 10.76 -7.81 -7.84
N THR A 92 11.26 -6.58 -7.91
CA THR A 92 12.67 -6.27 -7.65
C THR A 92 12.99 -6.06 -6.17
N GLU A 93 12.10 -5.40 -5.43
CA GLU A 93 12.37 -4.97 -4.04
C GLU A 93 11.48 -5.67 -3.00
N GLY A 94 10.49 -6.46 -3.40
CA GLY A 94 9.57 -7.15 -2.50
C GLY A 94 8.65 -6.21 -1.71
N ARG A 95 8.53 -4.94 -2.12
CA ARG A 95 7.79 -3.90 -1.38
C ARG A 95 6.97 -3.00 -2.29
N LEU A 96 5.96 -2.38 -1.71
CA LEU A 96 5.13 -1.40 -2.39
C LEU A 96 5.84 -0.03 -2.53
N PRO A 97 5.39 0.81 -3.48
CA PRO A 97 5.88 2.17 -3.62
C PRO A 97 5.62 3.02 -2.37
N THR A 98 6.66 3.76 -1.97
CA THR A 98 6.70 4.73 -0.88
C THR A 98 7.05 6.12 -1.43
N LYS A 99 7.72 6.99 -0.64
CA LYS A 99 8.02 8.38 -1.01
C LYS A 99 9.52 8.63 -1.26
N ARG A 100 10.32 7.59 -1.53
CA ARG A 100 11.79 7.73 -1.69
C ARG A 100 12.17 8.55 -2.92
N THR A 101 11.45 8.37 -4.03
CA THR A 101 11.67 9.14 -5.27
C THR A 101 10.38 9.85 -5.72
N PRO A 102 10.47 10.90 -6.56
CA PRO A 102 9.29 11.53 -7.14
C PRO A 102 8.40 10.56 -7.91
N ARG A 103 8.98 9.63 -8.66
CA ARG A 103 8.25 8.59 -9.40
C ARG A 103 7.52 7.66 -8.45
N GLU A 104 8.21 7.18 -7.42
CA GLU A 104 7.65 6.27 -6.43
C GLU A 104 6.52 6.93 -5.64
N ARG A 105 6.66 8.22 -5.30
CA ARG A 105 5.58 9.02 -4.69
C ARG A 105 4.35 9.09 -5.59
N ALA A 106 4.53 9.28 -6.90
CA ALA A 106 3.41 9.29 -7.85
C ALA A 106 2.72 7.92 -7.92
N LEU A 107 3.48 6.81 -7.89
CA LEU A 107 2.95 5.46 -7.83
C LEU A 107 2.19 5.19 -6.53
N ALA A 108 2.70 5.65 -5.39
CA ALA A 108 2.03 5.53 -4.09
C ALA A 108 0.69 6.27 -4.06
N ILE A 109 0.64 7.49 -4.62
CA ILE A 109 -0.62 8.26 -4.77
C ILE A 109 -1.58 7.55 -5.72
N TRP A 110 -1.08 7.02 -6.83
CA TRP A 110 -1.89 6.28 -7.80
C TRP A 110 -2.51 5.03 -7.16
N LEU A 111 -1.73 4.23 -6.42
CA LEU A 111 -2.21 3.06 -5.68
C LEU A 111 -3.25 3.44 -4.61
N ALA A 112 -3.04 4.53 -3.87
CA ALA A 112 -4.00 5.00 -2.87
C ALA A 112 -5.38 5.27 -3.49
N ARG A 113 -5.42 5.99 -4.63
CA ARG A 113 -6.68 6.26 -5.36
C ARG A 113 -7.35 4.98 -5.85
N ARG A 114 -6.58 3.94 -6.18
CA ARG A 114 -7.15 2.64 -6.58
C ARG A 114 -7.80 1.91 -5.42
N ARG A 115 -7.20 1.95 -4.23
CA ARG A 115 -7.80 1.41 -3.00
C ARG A 115 -9.08 2.14 -2.63
N GLU A 116 -9.07 3.46 -2.70
CA GLU A 116 -10.25 4.29 -2.44
C GLU A 116 -11.39 3.96 -3.41
N GLY A 117 -11.09 3.80 -4.70
CA GLY A 117 -12.08 3.39 -5.71
C GLY A 117 -12.65 1.99 -5.45
N ASP A 118 -11.80 1.03 -5.10
CA ASP A 118 -12.21 -0.35 -4.76
C ASP A 118 -13.10 -0.36 -3.51
N ALA A 119 -12.72 0.36 -2.46
CA ALA A 119 -13.50 0.50 -1.23
C ALA A 119 -14.83 1.24 -1.44
N ALA A 120 -14.88 2.20 -2.38
CA ALA A 120 -16.10 2.90 -2.77
C ALA A 120 -17.02 2.08 -3.70
N GLY A 121 -16.68 0.82 -4.00
CA GLY A 121 -17.47 -0.03 -4.89
C GLY A 121 -17.42 0.40 -6.36
N ILE A 122 -16.39 1.18 -6.75
CA ILE A 122 -16.09 1.53 -8.15
C ILE A 122 -14.81 0.76 -8.54
N PRO A 123 -14.89 -0.58 -8.66
CA PRO A 123 -13.73 -1.36 -9.02
C PRO A 123 -13.28 -1.00 -10.43
N SER A 124 -11.97 -0.94 -10.61
CA SER A 124 -11.38 -1.07 -11.94
C SER A 124 -10.86 -2.50 -12.03
N PRO A 125 -11.73 -3.46 -12.44
CA PRO A 125 -11.45 -4.90 -12.30
C PRO A 125 -10.15 -5.31 -12.98
N ASP A 126 -9.81 -4.67 -14.10
CA ASP A 126 -8.56 -4.94 -14.83
C ASP A 126 -7.30 -4.57 -14.02
N TYR A 127 -7.30 -3.46 -13.29
CA TYR A 127 -6.17 -3.12 -12.41
C TYR A 127 -6.18 -3.94 -11.14
N ALA A 128 -7.36 -4.19 -10.56
CA ALA A 128 -7.49 -4.97 -9.33
C ALA A 128 -6.95 -6.39 -9.52
N ALA A 129 -7.36 -7.07 -10.60
CA ALA A 129 -6.90 -8.41 -10.93
C ALA A 129 -5.38 -8.49 -11.12
N ALA A 130 -4.77 -7.47 -11.75
CA ALA A 130 -3.32 -7.44 -11.92
C ALA A 130 -2.57 -7.10 -10.63
N LEU A 131 -3.14 -6.25 -9.77
CA LEU A 131 -2.54 -5.91 -8.47
C LEU A 131 -2.70 -7.04 -7.45
N ASP A 132 -3.64 -7.96 -7.65
CA ASP A 132 -3.82 -9.15 -6.81
C ASP A 132 -2.62 -10.10 -6.80
N GLU A 133 -1.67 -9.94 -7.72
CA GLU A 133 -0.34 -10.55 -7.63
C GLU A 133 0.46 -10.09 -6.39
N ILE A 134 0.14 -8.92 -5.83
CA ILE A 134 0.83 -8.33 -4.68
C ILE A 134 0.03 -8.62 -3.40
N PRO A 135 0.54 -9.45 -2.48
CA PRO A 135 -0.09 -9.70 -1.19
C PRO A 135 -0.36 -8.40 -0.43
N ASN A 136 -1.54 -8.30 0.17
CA ASN A 136 -1.94 -7.18 1.01
C ASN A 136 -1.89 -5.81 0.32
N TRP A 137 -1.92 -5.73 -1.01
CA TRP A 137 -1.88 -4.44 -1.70
C TRP A 137 -3.08 -3.55 -1.38
N ARG A 138 -4.25 -4.13 -1.09
CA ARG A 138 -5.47 -3.40 -0.68
C ARG A 138 -5.35 -2.82 0.72
N ASN A 139 -4.77 -3.60 1.63
CA ASN A 139 -4.59 -3.26 3.04
C ASN A 139 -3.10 -3.34 3.39
N PRO A 140 -2.26 -2.42 2.90
CA PRO A 140 -0.87 -2.39 3.30
C PRO A 140 -0.79 -2.16 4.82
N PRO A 141 0.22 -2.70 5.51
CA PRO A 141 0.44 -2.40 6.92
C PRO A 141 0.42 -0.88 7.11
N THR A 142 -0.32 -0.44 8.13
CA THR A 142 -0.46 0.99 8.39
C THR A 142 0.92 1.57 8.71
N LYS A 143 1.11 2.87 8.49
CA LYS A 143 2.33 3.57 8.89
C LYS A 143 2.70 3.25 10.36
N GLN A 144 1.69 3.12 11.23
CA GLN A 144 1.85 2.72 12.63
C GLN A 144 2.40 1.30 12.80
N ALA A 145 1.91 0.32 12.03
CA ALA A 145 2.41 -1.05 12.06
C ALA A 145 3.86 -1.13 11.55
N ASP A 146 4.19 -0.41 10.47
CA ASP A 146 5.57 -0.32 9.96
C ASP A 146 6.50 0.38 10.96
N ASP A 147 6.04 1.46 11.60
CA ASP A 147 6.78 2.17 12.65
C ASP A 147 7.00 1.27 13.87
N ALA A 148 6.00 0.46 14.25
CA ALA A 148 6.12 -0.52 15.33
C ALA A 148 7.14 -1.62 14.99
N ALA A 149 7.06 -2.19 13.79
CA ALA A 149 8.01 -3.22 13.34
C ALA A 149 9.45 -2.68 13.24
N ARG A 150 9.63 -1.43 12.80
CA ARG A 150 10.94 -0.77 12.83
C ARG A 150 11.45 -0.56 14.25
N TRP A 151 10.56 -0.16 15.16
CA TRP A 151 10.90 0.02 16.57
C TRP A 151 11.33 -1.30 17.20
N ASP A 152 10.60 -2.40 16.95
CA ASP A 152 10.93 -3.74 17.44
C ASP A 152 12.30 -4.21 16.92
N ARG A 153 12.56 -4.09 15.62
CA ARG A 153 13.87 -4.47 15.06
C ARG A 153 15.03 -3.71 15.71
N ARG A 154 14.86 -2.40 15.95
CA ARG A 154 15.91 -1.60 16.61
C ARG A 154 16.11 -2.00 18.07
N LEU A 155 15.03 -2.39 18.77
CA LEU A 155 15.15 -2.95 20.11
C LEU A 155 15.98 -4.24 20.09
N ASP A 156 15.68 -5.14 19.15
CA ASP A 156 16.39 -6.41 18.99
C ASP A 156 17.87 -6.20 18.65
N GLU A 157 18.19 -5.24 17.76
CA GLU A 157 19.58 -4.89 17.43
C GLU A 157 20.34 -4.36 18.66
N VAL A 158 19.73 -3.51 19.49
CA VAL A 158 20.37 -3.05 20.73
C VAL A 158 20.53 -4.18 21.73
N ALA A 159 19.54 -5.08 21.85
CA ALA A 159 19.63 -6.24 22.73
C ALA A 159 20.75 -7.20 22.27
N ALA A 160 20.89 -7.44 20.97
CA ALA A 160 21.97 -8.23 20.39
C ALA A 160 23.35 -7.59 20.61
N TRP A 161 23.45 -6.26 20.46
CA TRP A 161 24.66 -5.50 20.76
C TRP A 161 25.10 -5.72 22.22
N LEU A 162 24.17 -5.64 23.17
CA LEU A 162 24.44 -5.87 24.60
C LEU A 162 24.76 -7.34 24.91
N ALA A 163 24.10 -8.27 24.25
CA ALA A 163 24.36 -9.71 24.40
C ALA A 163 25.78 -10.11 23.96
N THR A 164 26.40 -9.32 23.07
CA THR A 164 27.81 -9.48 22.65
C THR A 164 28.81 -9.06 23.74
N GLY A 165 28.33 -8.58 24.90
CA GLY A 165 29.15 -8.10 26.01
C GLY A 165 29.56 -6.63 25.87
N ASN A 166 28.99 -5.92 24.89
CA ASN A 166 29.20 -4.49 24.76
C ASN A 166 28.37 -3.74 25.79
N ASP A 167 28.90 -2.60 26.24
CA ASP A 167 28.13 -1.65 27.04
C ASP A 167 27.06 -0.93 26.20
N LEU A 168 26.18 -0.17 26.87
CA LEU A 168 25.14 0.65 26.22
C LEU A 168 25.71 1.53 25.08
N PRO A 169 25.06 1.51 23.89
CA PRO A 169 25.56 2.22 22.72
C PRO A 169 25.53 3.73 22.91
N ARG A 170 26.60 4.40 22.47
CA ARG A 170 26.77 5.86 22.59
C ARG A 170 26.58 6.53 21.24
N HIS A 171 25.80 7.60 21.20
CA HIS A 171 25.60 8.40 19.99
C HIS A 171 26.70 9.45 19.75
N GLN A 172 27.53 9.73 20.75
CA GLN A 172 28.61 10.73 20.70
C GLN A 172 29.95 10.07 21.02
N LYS A 173 31.01 10.54 20.36
CA LYS A 173 32.40 10.11 20.58
C LYS A 173 32.60 8.59 20.42
N THR A 174 31.98 8.02 19.39
CA THR A 174 32.27 6.67 18.90
C THR A 174 32.67 6.76 17.43
N ASP A 175 33.67 5.98 17.05
CA ASP A 175 34.10 5.80 15.66
C ASP A 175 33.32 4.66 14.98
N ASP A 176 32.53 3.91 15.76
CA ASP A 176 31.67 2.85 15.26
C ASP A 176 30.32 3.42 14.79
N GLN A 177 30.06 3.24 13.49
CA GLN A 177 28.85 3.70 12.84
C GLN A 177 27.60 2.95 13.33
N GLU A 178 27.72 1.67 13.68
CA GLU A 178 26.62 0.86 14.22
C GLU A 178 26.27 1.31 15.64
N GLU A 179 27.28 1.46 16.50
CA GLU A 179 27.11 1.99 17.86
C GLU A 179 26.46 3.38 17.82
N ARG A 180 26.87 4.24 16.89
CA ARG A 180 26.30 5.58 16.74
C ARG A 180 24.82 5.53 16.36
N THR A 181 24.44 4.70 15.40
CA THR A 181 23.05 4.56 14.96
C THR A 181 22.16 4.03 16.09
N LEU A 182 22.59 2.98 16.78
CA LEU A 182 21.88 2.42 17.94
C LEU A 182 21.80 3.44 19.09
N GLY A 183 22.88 4.17 19.34
CA GLY A 183 22.94 5.22 20.36
C GLY A 183 21.99 6.37 20.08
N VAL A 184 21.86 6.81 18.80
CA VAL A 184 20.90 7.85 18.42
C VAL A 184 19.48 7.38 18.67
N TRP A 185 19.15 6.15 18.27
CA TRP A 185 17.83 5.58 18.50
C TRP A 185 17.47 5.52 20.00
N LEU A 186 18.40 5.05 20.84
CA LEU A 186 18.22 4.99 22.29
C LEU A 186 18.08 6.39 22.90
N HIS A 187 18.82 7.37 22.39
CA HIS A 187 18.68 8.76 22.80
C HIS A 187 17.29 9.33 22.48
N THR A 188 16.73 9.02 21.30
CA THR A 188 15.35 9.38 20.95
C THR A 188 14.35 8.77 21.93
N GLN A 189 14.52 7.50 22.33
CA GLN A 189 13.61 6.88 23.32
C GLN A 189 13.64 7.62 24.66
N ARG A 190 14.81 8.07 25.12
CA ARG A 190 14.95 8.88 26.35
C ARG A 190 14.33 10.27 26.24
N ILE A 191 14.30 10.86 25.04
CA ILE A 191 13.62 12.14 24.80
C ILE A 191 12.11 11.93 24.89
N ASP A 192 11.59 10.88 24.25
CA ASP A 192 10.14 10.63 24.24
C ASP A 192 9.60 10.20 25.61
N ASP A 193 10.38 9.45 26.38
CA ASP A 193 10.10 9.14 27.79
C ASP A 193 10.03 10.39 28.67
N ARG A 194 11.05 11.27 28.60
CA ARG A 194 11.03 12.54 29.33
C ARG A 194 9.92 13.48 28.89
N ALA A 195 9.45 13.36 27.65
CA ALA A 195 8.33 14.11 27.11
C ALA A 195 6.96 13.47 27.40
N GLY A 196 6.90 12.31 28.06
CA GLY A 196 5.66 11.57 28.32
C GLY A 196 4.95 11.06 27.06
N ARG A 197 5.68 10.92 25.95
CA ARG A 197 5.16 10.45 24.64
C ARG A 197 5.44 8.97 24.38
N LEU A 198 6.18 8.32 25.27
CA LEU A 198 6.48 6.90 25.16
C LEU A 198 5.26 6.09 25.62
N ALA A 199 4.79 5.18 24.78
CA ALA A 199 3.70 4.28 25.16
C ALA A 199 4.17 3.31 26.25
N GLU A 200 3.31 3.02 27.23
CA GLU A 200 3.61 2.13 28.36
C GLU A 200 4.13 0.75 27.89
N THR A 201 3.54 0.19 26.84
CA THR A 201 3.99 -1.08 26.25
C THR A 201 5.42 -1.04 25.71
N LYS A 202 5.87 0.11 25.18
CA LYS A 202 7.25 0.30 24.72
C LYS A 202 8.21 0.48 25.88
N GLU A 203 7.77 1.15 26.95
CA GLU A 203 8.54 1.30 28.18
C GLU A 203 8.80 -0.06 28.83
N THR A 204 7.78 -0.90 28.99
CA THR A 204 7.94 -2.25 29.57
C THR A 204 8.96 -3.06 28.79
N ARG A 205 8.85 -3.08 27.45
CA ARG A 205 9.79 -3.83 26.59
C ARG A 205 11.22 -3.29 26.64
N LEU A 206 11.40 -1.97 26.77
CA LEU A 206 12.72 -1.37 26.96
C LEU A 206 13.31 -1.73 28.34
N ASN A 207 12.49 -1.75 29.39
CA ASN A 207 12.92 -2.13 30.74
C ASN A 207 13.33 -3.61 30.81
N GLU A 208 12.60 -4.49 30.11
CA GLU A 208 12.91 -5.92 30.02
C GLU A 208 14.16 -6.20 29.18
N ALA A 209 14.26 -5.61 27.98
CA ALA A 209 15.36 -5.90 27.06
C ALA A 209 16.65 -5.15 27.41
N ILE A 210 16.56 -3.97 28.02
CA ILE A 210 17.71 -3.10 28.29
C ILE A 210 17.62 -2.49 29.71
N PRO A 211 17.97 -3.26 30.75
CA PRO A 211 18.01 -2.72 32.11
C PRO A 211 18.92 -1.49 32.21
N GLY A 212 18.41 -0.41 32.80
CA GLY A 212 19.18 0.84 32.98
C GLY A 212 19.27 1.75 31.76
N TRP A 213 18.48 1.48 30.70
CA TRP A 213 18.48 2.28 29.48
C TRP A 213 18.23 3.78 29.70
N ARG A 214 17.52 4.19 30.77
CA ARG A 214 17.22 5.58 31.12
C ARG A 214 18.44 6.39 31.57
N VAL A 215 19.36 5.77 32.31
CA VAL A 215 20.47 6.45 33.01
C VAL A 215 21.72 6.57 32.11
N GLY A 216 21.86 5.67 31.13
CA GLY A 216 23.06 5.58 30.27
C GLY A 216 24.24 4.92 30.98
N ARG A 217 25.39 4.79 30.31
CA ARG A 217 26.60 4.23 30.96
C ARG A 217 26.90 5.05 32.22
N PRO A 218 27.16 4.41 33.38
CA PRO A 218 27.64 5.13 34.55
C PRO A 218 28.89 5.93 34.14
N ARG A 219 28.94 7.21 34.50
CA ARG A 219 30.12 8.04 34.28
C ARG A 219 31.28 7.36 35.01
N GLY A 220 32.22 6.78 34.25
CA GLY A 220 33.41 6.16 34.80
C GLY A 220 34.16 7.16 35.68
N GLY A 221 34.08 6.95 36.99
CA GLY A 221 34.63 7.92 37.95
C GLY A 221 34.27 7.69 39.41
N TYR A 222 34.03 6.46 39.87
CA TYR A 222 34.25 6.11 41.27
C TYR A 222 34.54 4.61 41.42
N LYS A 223 35.82 4.24 41.49
CA LYS A 223 36.23 2.98 42.12
C LYS A 223 36.08 3.16 43.64
N GLY A 224 34.83 3.13 44.10
CA GLY A 224 34.49 3.16 45.52
C GLY A 224 34.94 1.87 46.18
N ARG A 225 36.06 1.96 46.88
CA ARG A 225 36.44 1.23 48.09
C ARG A 225 35.66 -0.06 48.35
N ARG A 226 36.33 -1.21 48.17
CA ARG A 226 35.90 -2.47 48.80
C ARG A 226 35.67 -2.20 50.30
N PRO A 227 34.54 -2.63 50.88
CA PRO A 227 34.39 -2.58 52.33
C PRO A 227 35.41 -3.54 52.92
N THR A 228 36.43 -2.99 53.58
CA THR A 228 37.27 -3.73 54.52
C THR A 228 36.32 -4.30 55.56
N THR A 229 36.15 -5.61 55.56
CA THR A 229 35.47 -6.33 56.62
C THR A 229 36.18 -6.03 57.93
N LEU A 230 35.63 -5.11 58.73
CA LEU A 230 35.87 -5.06 60.16
C LEU A 230 35.31 -6.35 60.74
N SER A 231 36.17 -7.35 60.90
CA SER A 231 35.90 -8.48 61.78
C SER A 231 36.43 -8.11 63.17
N SER A 232 35.48 -7.72 64.02
CA SER A 232 35.40 -7.66 65.48
C SER A 232 36.66 -7.68 66.36
N PRO A 233 36.69 -6.84 67.44
CA PRO A 233 37.72 -6.86 68.46
C PRO A 233 37.49 -7.93 69.54
N ASP A 234 38.61 -8.40 70.08
CA ASP A 234 38.86 -8.80 71.47
C ASP A 234 38.19 -10.06 72.05
N GLY A 235 39.05 -11.02 72.41
CA GLY A 235 38.78 -12.14 73.31
C GLY A 235 40.02 -12.31 74.21
N PRO A 236 39.85 -12.51 75.53
CA PRO A 236 40.82 -12.02 76.51
C PRO A 236 42.01 -12.95 76.73
N ARG A 237 43.12 -12.31 77.13
CA ARG A 237 44.34 -12.91 77.70
C ARG A 237 44.02 -13.80 78.90
N ARG A 238 44.71 -14.94 79.01
CA ARG A 238 45.12 -15.54 80.29
C ARG A 238 46.53 -16.14 80.19
N ASN A 239 47.20 -16.06 81.34
CA ASN A 239 48.60 -16.36 81.69
C ASN A 239 49.26 -17.56 81.02
#